data_AF-A0A416HBE8-F1
#
_entry.id   AF-A0A416HBE8-F1
#
_cell.length_a   1.000
_cell.length_b   1.000
_cell.length_c   1.000
_cell.angle_alpha   90.00
_cell.angle_beta   90.00
_cell.angle_gamma   90.00
#
_symmetry.space_group_name_H-M   'P 1'
#
loop_
_entity.id
_entity.type
_entity.pdbx_description
1 polymer ?
#
loop_
_entity_poly.entity_id
_entity_poly.type
_entity_poly.pdbx_seq_one_letter_code
_entity_poly.pdbx_strand_id
1 'polypeptide(L)'
;MRKPEDGKKVYDNIEIPEELRDVVNGAIRSVDKEKSLKKHRSRGIVKTFRYCGTAAAVLLVCMTIGLNTNEVFAKEMSELPIIGSLARVLTIRSYHEKDEGHDIKVNVPEIQLEETPSDNTDTQKETFVGDINQEIQNIVDNYVAEAKQKFAEYKEAFFATGGTEEEWGDRDIAVNVDYEVKYQQGNILSMVLTTDEAWVAAYGVRYYYNLDLSRDRQLTLQDLLGENYVEIANESILRQMEERDAADENVIYWGIGKAAEDDMVEGFQSVDENTKFYINKDGNPVVCFEKYEVAPGYMGFQEFEIDKPAE
;
A
#
# COMPACT_ATOMS: atom_id res chain seq x y z
N MET A 1 -5.16 -38.95 -12.73
CA MET A 1 -4.40 -37.86 -12.10
C MET A 1 -3.11 -37.70 -12.91
N ARG A 2 -2.95 -36.60 -13.66
CA ARG A 2 -1.75 -36.32 -14.48
C ARG A 2 -0.66 -35.75 -13.56
N LYS A 3 0.58 -36.19 -13.72
CA LYS A 3 1.71 -35.79 -12.86
C LYS A 3 2.23 -34.40 -13.27
N PRO A 4 2.76 -33.59 -12.33
CA PRO A 4 3.28 -32.23 -12.57
C PRO A 4 4.46 -32.16 -13.55
N GLU A 5 5.04 -33.31 -13.90
CA GLU A 5 6.17 -33.48 -14.82
C GLU A 5 5.80 -33.22 -16.30
N ASP A 6 4.51 -33.17 -16.63
CA ASP A 6 4.01 -33.01 -18.00
C ASP A 6 3.82 -31.53 -18.44
N GLY A 7 3.79 -30.58 -17.50
CA GLY A 7 3.50 -29.17 -17.81
C GLY A 7 4.59 -28.47 -18.64
N LYS A 8 5.86 -28.81 -18.39
CA LYS A 8 6.99 -28.22 -19.10
C LYS A 8 7.05 -28.66 -20.57
N LYS A 9 6.69 -29.93 -20.84
CA LYS A 9 6.59 -30.47 -22.21
C LYS A 9 5.45 -29.88 -23.02
N VAL A 10 4.36 -29.46 -22.36
CA VAL A 10 3.24 -28.77 -23.00
C VAL A 10 3.63 -27.34 -23.36
N TYR A 11 4.36 -26.64 -22.48
CA TYR A 11 4.84 -25.28 -22.71
C TYR A 11 5.86 -25.20 -23.85
N ASP A 12 6.81 -26.14 -23.88
CA ASP A 12 7.89 -26.16 -24.89
C ASP A 12 7.42 -26.64 -26.29
N ASN A 13 6.23 -27.23 -26.41
CA ASN A 13 5.65 -27.69 -27.68
C ASN A 13 4.47 -26.83 -28.18
N ILE A 14 4.27 -25.63 -27.63
CA ILE A 14 3.31 -24.69 -28.20
C ILE A 14 3.85 -24.21 -29.54
N GLU A 15 3.28 -24.72 -30.63
CA GLU A 15 3.65 -24.28 -31.99
C GLU A 15 3.24 -22.81 -32.18
N ILE A 16 4.23 -21.99 -32.53
CA ILE A 16 4.05 -20.55 -32.74
C ILE A 16 3.18 -20.38 -34.00
N PRO A 17 2.00 -19.72 -33.91
CA PRO A 17 1.12 -19.51 -35.06
C PRO A 17 1.83 -18.72 -36.17
N GLU A 18 1.66 -19.11 -37.44
CA GLU A 18 2.33 -18.43 -38.57
C GLU A 18 1.95 -16.95 -38.67
N GLU A 19 0.75 -16.59 -38.23
CA GLU A 19 0.20 -15.22 -38.23
C GLU A 19 0.97 -14.25 -37.34
N LEU A 20 1.76 -14.76 -36.37
CA LEU A 20 2.55 -13.94 -35.46
C LEU A 20 3.62 -13.12 -36.20
N ARG A 21 4.14 -13.64 -37.31
CA ARG A 21 5.10 -12.92 -38.16
C ARG A 21 4.47 -11.74 -38.88
N ASP A 22 3.21 -11.86 -39.30
CA ASP A 22 2.52 -10.80 -40.02
C ASP A 22 2.10 -9.65 -39.09
N VAL A 23 1.73 -9.96 -37.85
CA VAL A 23 1.44 -8.96 -36.82
C VAL A 23 2.70 -8.17 -36.44
N VAL A 24 3.84 -8.85 -36.25
CA VAL A 24 5.12 -8.21 -35.94
C VAL A 24 5.63 -7.37 -37.12
N ASN A 25 5.52 -7.89 -38.35
CA ASN A 25 5.90 -7.14 -39.56
C ASN A 25 4.97 -5.96 -39.83
N GLY A 26 3.68 -6.07 -39.48
CA GLY A 26 2.70 -4.98 -39.53
C GLY A 26 3.06 -3.85 -38.57
N ALA A 27 3.40 -4.18 -37.32
CA ALA A 27 3.82 -3.20 -36.31
C ALA A 27 5.15 -2.52 -36.65
N ILE A 28 6.09 -3.22 -37.30
CA ILE A 28 7.36 -2.64 -37.76
C ILE A 28 7.14 -1.73 -38.97
N ARG A 29 6.16 -2.00 -39.83
CA ARG A 29 5.81 -1.18 -41.00
C ARG A 29 4.99 0.07 -40.66
N SER A 30 4.26 0.08 -39.54
CA SER A 30 3.52 1.28 -39.08
C SER A 30 4.41 2.35 -38.43
N VAL A 31 5.73 2.12 -38.31
CA VAL A 31 6.69 3.14 -37.89
C VAL A 31 7.11 3.97 -39.09
N ASP A 32 6.42 5.10 -39.27
CA ASP A 32 6.71 6.09 -40.31
C ASP A 32 8.09 6.73 -40.09
N LYS A 33 9.10 6.22 -40.81
CA LYS A 33 10.51 6.66 -40.73
C LYS A 33 10.76 8.12 -41.16
N GLU A 34 9.76 8.82 -41.73
CA GLU A 34 9.91 10.22 -42.16
C GLU A 34 9.66 11.27 -41.05
N LYS A 35 8.94 10.94 -39.98
CA LYS A 35 8.74 11.89 -38.85
C LYS A 35 9.87 11.90 -37.82
N SER A 36 10.78 10.92 -37.87
CA SER A 36 11.93 10.79 -36.96
C SER A 36 13.17 11.60 -37.38
N LEU A 37 13.23 12.13 -38.61
CA LEU A 37 14.47 12.71 -39.19
C LEU A 37 14.67 14.23 -38.96
N LYS A 38 13.82 14.93 -38.21
CA LYS A 38 13.91 16.41 -38.07
C LYS A 38 14.50 16.97 -36.77
N LYS A 39 15.10 16.17 -35.90
CA LYS A 39 15.75 16.71 -34.67
C LYS A 39 17.15 16.18 -34.39
N HIS A 40 18.00 16.10 -35.42
CA HIS A 40 19.45 16.01 -35.24
C HIS A 40 20.13 17.35 -35.51
N ARG A 41 20.23 18.18 -34.47
CA ARG A 41 21.20 19.30 -34.46
C ARG A 41 21.68 19.63 -33.04
N SER A 42 22.41 18.72 -32.42
CA SER A 42 23.62 19.07 -31.66
C SER A 42 24.49 17.81 -31.53
N ARG A 43 25.71 17.91 -32.03
CA ARG A 43 26.78 16.93 -31.83
C ARG A 43 27.64 17.45 -30.69
N GLY A 44 27.83 16.62 -29.67
CA GLY A 44 28.85 16.84 -28.64
C GLY A 44 28.50 16.07 -27.38
N ILE A 45 29.42 15.22 -26.92
CA ILE A 45 29.39 14.50 -25.62
C ILE A 45 28.57 13.20 -25.60
N VAL A 46 29.03 12.16 -26.30
CA VAL A 46 28.85 10.78 -25.83
C VAL A 46 30.09 9.96 -26.16
N LYS A 47 31.10 10.02 -25.30
CA LYS A 47 32.22 9.06 -25.31
C LYS A 47 32.61 8.56 -23.91
N THR A 48 31.71 8.67 -22.93
CA THR A 48 32.00 8.26 -21.53
C THR A 48 30.98 7.31 -20.91
N PHE A 49 30.00 6.80 -21.67
CA PHE A 49 28.98 5.89 -21.14
C PHE A 49 29.24 4.43 -21.53
N ARG A 50 30.45 3.92 -21.25
CA ARG A 50 30.77 2.49 -21.46
C ARG A 50 30.99 1.69 -20.19
N TYR A 51 30.73 2.29 -19.02
CA TYR A 51 30.84 1.62 -17.71
C TYR A 51 29.65 1.84 -16.76
N CYS A 52 28.51 2.37 -17.24
CA CYS A 52 27.28 2.53 -16.44
C CYS A 52 26.15 1.58 -16.86
N GLY A 53 26.40 0.67 -17.80
CA GLY A 53 25.36 -0.18 -18.41
C GLY A 53 24.89 -1.35 -17.54
N THR A 54 25.58 -1.69 -16.45
CA THR A 54 25.21 -2.82 -15.57
C THR A 54 24.36 -2.40 -14.38
N ALA A 55 24.45 -1.16 -13.90
CA ALA A 55 23.63 -0.69 -12.78
C ALA A 55 22.18 -0.36 -13.20
N ALA A 56 21.99 0.21 -14.39
CA ALA A 56 20.67 0.60 -14.88
C ALA A 56 19.76 -0.61 -15.22
N ALA A 57 20.33 -1.72 -15.68
CA ALA A 57 19.57 -2.93 -15.97
C ALA A 57 19.09 -3.63 -14.69
N VAL A 58 19.85 -3.58 -13.59
CA VAL A 58 19.42 -4.11 -12.30
C VAL A 58 18.33 -3.22 -11.69
N LEU A 59 18.44 -1.89 -11.79
CA LEU A 59 17.39 -0.95 -11.37
C LEU A 59 16.07 -1.13 -12.18
N LEU A 60 16.16 -1.37 -13.48
CA LEU A 60 14.98 -1.65 -14.32
C LEU A 60 14.35 -3.03 -14.05
N VAL A 61 15.14 -4.04 -13.68
CA VAL A 61 14.61 -5.33 -13.25
C VAL A 61 13.91 -5.21 -11.89
N CYS A 62 14.41 -4.36 -10.97
CA CYS A 62 13.69 -4.05 -9.72
C CYS A 62 12.40 -3.25 -9.96
N MET A 63 12.35 -2.36 -10.96
CA MET A 63 11.13 -1.62 -11.32
C MET A 63 10.08 -2.46 -12.06
N THR A 64 10.47 -3.52 -12.76
CA THR A 64 9.55 -4.30 -13.62
C THR A 64 8.83 -5.45 -12.90
N ILE A 65 9.17 -5.73 -11.64
CA ILE A 65 8.43 -6.68 -10.80
C ILE A 65 7.27 -5.99 -10.03
N GLY A 66 7.24 -4.64 -9.99
CA GLY A 66 6.24 -3.85 -9.24
C GLY A 66 4.98 -3.43 -10.01
N LEU A 67 4.61 -4.11 -11.09
CA LEU A 67 3.30 -3.91 -11.74
C LEU A 67 2.30 -4.92 -11.20
N ASN A 68 1.97 -4.84 -9.91
CA ASN A 68 0.71 -5.37 -9.37
C ASN A 68 0.49 -4.96 -7.91
N THR A 69 0.02 -3.73 -7.70
CA THR A 69 -0.82 -3.41 -6.54
C THR A 69 -2.14 -2.90 -7.11
N ASN A 70 -3.04 -3.87 -7.29
CA ASN A 70 -4.39 -3.79 -7.81
C ASN A 70 -4.52 -3.40 -9.31
N GLU A 71 -4.70 -4.40 -10.18
CA GLU A 71 -5.11 -4.19 -11.59
C GLU A 71 -6.36 -3.30 -11.72
N VAL A 72 -7.18 -3.16 -10.66
CA VAL A 72 -8.33 -2.24 -10.65
C VAL A 72 -7.90 -0.78 -10.54
N PHE A 73 -6.83 -0.46 -9.80
CA PHE A 73 -6.33 0.92 -9.66
C PHE A 73 -5.37 1.29 -10.80
N ALA A 74 -4.46 0.39 -11.18
CA ALA A 74 -3.52 0.62 -12.28
C ALA A 74 -4.23 0.82 -13.63
N LYS A 75 -5.38 0.17 -13.85
CA LYS A 75 -6.15 0.28 -15.10
C LYS A 75 -7.01 1.54 -15.19
N GLU A 76 -7.39 2.14 -14.05
CA GLU A 76 -8.08 3.44 -14.04
C GLU A 76 -7.11 4.63 -13.96
N MET A 77 -5.91 4.47 -13.37
CA MET A 77 -4.93 5.55 -13.20
C MET A 77 -3.91 5.70 -14.35
N SER A 78 -3.83 4.74 -15.28
CA SER A 78 -2.90 4.81 -16.43
C SER A 78 -3.20 5.93 -17.43
N GLU A 79 -4.32 6.65 -17.29
CA GLU A 79 -4.71 7.71 -18.25
C GLU A 79 -4.72 9.14 -17.70
N LEU A 80 -4.41 9.38 -16.42
CA LEU A 80 -4.38 10.75 -15.89
C LEU A 80 -3.11 10.98 -15.04
N PRO A 81 -2.13 11.78 -15.51
CA PRO A 81 -1.40 12.59 -14.54
C PRO A 81 -2.47 13.39 -13.79
N ILE A 82 -2.53 13.29 -12.45
CA ILE A 82 -3.38 14.19 -11.68
C ILE A 82 -2.78 15.58 -11.86
N ILE A 83 -3.22 16.29 -12.90
CA ILE A 83 -2.80 17.66 -13.21
C ILE A 83 -3.17 18.49 -11.98
N GLY A 84 -2.17 18.84 -11.17
CA GLY A 84 -2.33 19.73 -10.01
C GLY A 84 -2.06 19.14 -8.62
N SER A 85 -1.58 17.90 -8.46
CA SER A 85 -1.10 17.44 -7.14
C SER A 85 0.30 18.00 -6.85
N LEU A 86 0.52 18.56 -5.65
CA LEU A 86 1.85 19.07 -5.24
C LEU A 86 2.90 17.96 -5.00
N ALA A 87 2.45 16.71 -4.86
CA ALA A 87 3.32 15.56 -4.65
C ALA A 87 2.79 14.36 -5.41
N ARG A 88 3.66 13.36 -5.57
CA ARG A 88 3.38 11.99 -6.05
C ARG A 88 3.91 10.98 -5.04
N VAL A 89 3.27 9.82 -4.94
CA VAL A 89 3.76 8.71 -4.10
C VAL A 89 4.32 7.63 -5.01
N LEU A 90 5.59 7.28 -4.84
CA LEU A 90 6.28 6.24 -5.61
C LEU A 90 6.76 5.11 -4.70
N THR A 91 6.74 3.87 -5.20
CA THR A 91 7.46 2.78 -4.53
C THR A 91 8.95 2.91 -4.84
N ILE A 92 9.77 3.22 -3.83
CA ILE A 92 11.23 3.43 -4.04
C ILE A 92 12.07 2.21 -3.68
N ARG A 93 11.51 1.31 -2.87
CA ARG A 93 12.13 0.04 -2.51
C ARG A 93 11.05 -1.02 -2.56
N SER A 94 11.21 -1.97 -3.49
CA SER A 94 10.37 -3.15 -3.58
C SER A 94 11.27 -4.37 -3.64
N TYR A 95 11.01 -5.36 -2.77
CA TYR A 95 11.69 -6.65 -2.83
C TYR A 95 10.80 -7.77 -2.31
N HIS A 96 11.10 -8.97 -2.80
CA HIS A 96 10.47 -10.21 -2.40
C HIS A 96 11.58 -11.21 -2.10
N GLU A 97 11.72 -11.57 -0.83
CA GLU A 97 12.64 -12.60 -0.35
C GLU A 97 11.82 -13.87 -0.08
N LYS A 98 12.11 -14.95 -0.82
CA LYS A 98 11.47 -16.24 -0.61
C LYS A 98 12.54 -17.31 -0.39
N ASP A 99 12.44 -18.01 0.73
CA ASP A 99 13.33 -19.11 1.12
C ASP A 99 12.51 -20.27 1.73
N GLU A 100 13.17 -21.38 2.09
CA GLU A 100 12.55 -22.53 2.76
C GLU A 100 12.01 -22.14 4.16
N GLY A 101 10.77 -21.67 4.20
CA GLY A 101 9.98 -21.42 5.41
C GLY A 101 9.58 -19.95 5.65
N HIS A 102 9.93 -19.01 4.76
CA HIS A 102 9.44 -17.62 4.85
C HIS A 102 9.31 -16.93 3.48
N ASP A 103 8.32 -16.03 3.39
CA ASP A 103 7.99 -15.19 2.25
C ASP A 103 7.88 -13.73 2.73
N ILE A 104 8.87 -12.91 2.42
CA ILE A 104 8.89 -11.50 2.80
C ILE A 104 8.64 -10.66 1.57
N LYS A 105 7.55 -9.88 1.55
CA LYS A 105 7.25 -8.91 0.49
C LYS A 105 7.24 -7.50 1.08
N VAL A 106 8.03 -6.61 0.51
CA VAL A 106 8.13 -5.25 1.05
C VAL A 106 8.02 -4.27 -0.10
N ASN A 107 7.04 -3.37 -0.02
CA ASN A 107 6.87 -2.21 -0.88
C ASN A 107 6.92 -0.95 0.00
N VAL A 108 7.93 -0.11 -0.21
CA VAL A 108 8.14 1.09 0.59
C VAL A 108 7.79 2.33 -0.21
N PRO A 109 6.81 3.12 0.22
CA PRO A 109 6.48 4.37 -0.45
C PRO A 109 7.48 5.48 -0.12
N GLU A 110 7.56 6.44 -1.04
CA GLU A 110 8.17 7.74 -0.85
C GLU A 110 7.27 8.80 -1.45
N ILE A 111 7.04 9.86 -0.70
CA ILE A 111 6.34 11.05 -1.16
C ILE A 111 7.38 11.96 -1.82
N GLN A 112 7.18 12.28 -3.09
CA GLN A 112 8.03 13.18 -3.86
C GLN A 112 7.26 14.44 -4.23
N LEU A 113 7.84 15.60 -3.95
CA LEU A 113 7.28 16.88 -4.36
C LEU A 113 7.45 17.06 -5.88
N GLU A 114 6.43 17.61 -6.54
CA GLU A 114 6.53 18.01 -7.94
C GLU A 114 7.37 19.28 -8.05
N GLU A 115 8.36 19.28 -8.96
CA GLU A 115 9.26 20.42 -9.16
C GLU A 115 8.48 21.61 -9.76
N THR A 116 8.20 22.65 -8.97
CA THR A 116 7.77 23.93 -9.53
C THR A 116 8.97 24.67 -10.15
N PRO A 117 8.88 25.16 -11.40
CA PRO A 117 9.99 25.86 -12.10
C PRO A 117 10.42 27.21 -11.51
N SER A 118 10.06 27.55 -10.26
CA SER A 118 10.46 28.77 -9.59
C SER A 118 11.62 28.50 -8.64
N ASP A 119 12.71 29.25 -8.81
CA ASP A 119 14.03 29.21 -8.14
C ASP A 119 14.07 29.21 -6.59
N ASN A 120 12.94 29.05 -5.89
CA ASN A 120 12.90 28.91 -4.45
C ASN A 120 12.30 27.55 -4.09
N THR A 121 13.15 26.55 -3.90
CA THR A 121 12.78 25.33 -3.20
C THR A 121 12.29 25.69 -1.80
N ASP A 122 11.06 25.33 -1.49
CA ASP A 122 10.45 25.57 -0.19
C ASP A 122 11.05 24.59 0.83
N THR A 123 12.15 25.01 1.47
CA THR A 123 12.94 24.16 2.39
C THR A 123 12.09 23.60 3.53
N GLN A 124 11.02 24.30 3.93
CA GLN A 124 10.11 23.81 4.97
C GLN A 124 9.32 22.59 4.49
N LYS A 125 8.77 22.64 3.29
CA LYS A 125 8.03 21.54 2.68
C LYS A 125 8.89 20.32 2.40
N GLU A 126 10.11 20.55 1.90
CA GLU A 126 11.10 19.48 1.72
C GLU A 126 11.43 18.80 3.05
N THR A 127 11.59 19.58 4.12
CA THR A 127 11.84 19.03 5.46
C THR A 127 10.64 18.23 5.95
N PHE A 128 9.42 18.77 5.85
CA PHE A 128 8.19 18.09 6.27
C PHE A 128 7.98 16.75 5.56
N VAL A 129 8.10 16.73 4.23
CA VAL A 129 7.98 15.50 3.43
C VAL A 129 9.16 14.55 3.71
N GLY A 130 10.36 15.08 3.87
CA GLY A 130 11.55 14.32 4.22
C GLY A 130 11.42 13.60 5.56
N ASP A 131 10.88 14.27 6.57
CA ASP A 131 10.66 13.72 7.91
C ASP A 131 9.64 12.56 7.86
N ILE A 132 8.55 12.71 7.10
CA ILE A 132 7.55 11.64 6.90
C ILE A 132 8.16 10.45 6.16
N ASN A 133 8.92 10.69 5.09
CA ASN A 133 9.59 9.62 4.37
C ASN A 133 10.59 8.89 5.28
N GLN A 134 11.34 9.61 6.11
CA GLN A 134 12.26 9.02 7.06
C GLN A 134 11.55 8.20 8.15
N GLU A 135 10.40 8.68 8.63
CA GLU A 135 9.53 7.94 9.55
C GLU A 135 9.06 6.61 8.93
N ILE A 136 8.55 6.65 7.69
CA ILE A 136 8.13 5.46 6.94
C ILE A 136 9.30 4.47 6.80
N GLN A 137 10.50 4.95 6.41
CA GLN A 137 11.67 4.09 6.33
C GLN A 137 12.00 3.43 7.67
N ASN A 138 11.95 4.19 8.76
CA ASN A 138 12.24 3.66 10.10
C ASN A 138 11.20 2.61 10.52
N ILE A 139 9.91 2.84 10.28
CA ILE A 139 8.85 1.88 10.57
C ILE A 139 9.11 0.58 9.81
N VAL A 140 9.35 0.67 8.50
CA VAL A 140 9.56 -0.51 7.66
C VAL A 140 10.84 -1.25 8.03
N ASP A 141 11.96 -0.54 8.22
CA ASP A 141 13.24 -1.16 8.55
C ASP A 141 13.19 -1.85 9.91
N ASN A 142 12.59 -1.21 10.92
CA ASN A 142 12.41 -1.80 12.24
C ASN A 142 11.48 -3.03 12.18
N TYR A 143 10.34 -2.91 11.50
CA TYR A 143 9.38 -3.99 11.38
C TYR A 143 9.98 -5.23 10.70
N VAL A 144 10.69 -5.05 9.58
CA VAL A 144 11.37 -6.15 8.88
C VAL A 144 12.48 -6.76 9.75
N ALA A 145 13.25 -5.94 10.47
CA ALA A 145 14.30 -6.43 11.36
C ALA A 145 13.73 -7.26 12.51
N GLU A 146 12.66 -6.78 13.16
CA GLU A 146 11.96 -7.49 14.22
C GLU A 146 11.35 -8.80 13.70
N ALA A 147 10.68 -8.78 12.54
CA ALA A 147 10.11 -9.98 11.95
C ALA A 147 11.17 -11.04 11.64
N LYS A 148 12.32 -10.63 11.08
CA LYS A 148 13.48 -11.52 10.84
C LYS A 148 14.05 -12.09 12.15
N GLN A 149 14.12 -11.28 13.21
CA GLN A 149 14.56 -11.74 14.52
C GLN A 149 13.58 -12.76 15.12
N LYS A 150 12.27 -12.44 15.17
CA LYS A 150 11.23 -13.36 15.67
C LYS A 150 11.24 -14.67 14.90
N PHE A 151 11.42 -14.63 13.58
CA PHE A 151 11.53 -15.82 12.75
C PHE A 151 12.73 -16.69 13.15
N ALA A 152 13.91 -16.09 13.34
CA ALA A 152 15.10 -16.82 13.76
C ALA A 152 14.93 -17.47 15.14
N GLU A 153 14.37 -16.73 16.10
CA GLU A 153 14.07 -17.23 17.46
C GLU A 153 13.04 -18.37 17.42
N TYR A 154 11.99 -18.23 16.59
CA TYR A 154 10.98 -19.26 16.40
C TYR A 154 11.56 -20.53 15.78
N LYS A 155 12.43 -20.39 14.77
CA LYS A 155 13.14 -21.50 14.14
C LYS A 155 13.99 -22.26 15.16
N GLU A 156 14.80 -21.55 15.93
CA GLU A 156 15.64 -22.15 16.97
C GLU A 156 14.80 -22.91 18.00
N ALA A 157 13.73 -22.28 18.52
CA ALA A 157 12.85 -22.91 19.51
C ALA A 157 12.12 -24.15 18.95
N PHE A 158 11.69 -24.09 17.68
CA PHE A 158 11.02 -25.21 17.01
C PHE A 158 11.92 -26.45 16.95
N PHE A 159 13.17 -26.30 16.50
CA PHE A 159 14.13 -27.42 16.46
C PHE A 159 14.58 -27.86 17.85
N ALA A 160 14.77 -26.92 18.80
CA ALA A 160 15.13 -27.25 20.18
C ALA A 160 14.06 -28.08 20.90
N THR A 161 12.79 -27.95 20.50
CA THR A 161 11.66 -28.70 21.05
C THR A 161 11.35 -30.01 20.30
N GLY A 162 12.20 -30.39 19.35
CA GLY A 162 12.11 -31.67 18.62
C GLY A 162 11.38 -31.61 17.29
N GLY A 163 11.10 -30.42 16.76
CA GLY A 163 10.58 -30.24 15.41
C GLY A 163 11.54 -30.76 14.33
N THR A 164 11.00 -31.23 13.22
CA THR A 164 11.75 -31.82 12.10
C THR A 164 11.88 -30.85 10.93
N GLU A 165 12.86 -31.08 10.05
CA GLU A 165 13.02 -30.28 8.81
C GLU A 165 11.80 -30.38 7.89
N GLU A 166 11.11 -31.54 7.88
CA GLU A 166 9.88 -31.74 7.11
C GLU A 166 8.75 -30.85 7.64
N GLU A 167 8.51 -30.88 8.96
CA GLU A 167 7.50 -30.02 9.59
C GLU A 167 7.84 -28.53 9.50
N TRP A 168 9.13 -28.19 9.41
CA TRP A 168 9.56 -26.82 9.16
C TRP A 168 9.28 -26.39 7.72
N GLY A 169 9.54 -27.25 6.75
CA GLY A 169 9.31 -26.99 5.31
C GLY A 169 7.83 -26.78 4.94
N ASP A 170 6.91 -27.32 5.75
CA ASP A 170 5.46 -27.11 5.58
C ASP A 170 4.95 -25.78 6.17
N ARG A 171 5.82 -24.97 6.79
CA ARG A 171 5.45 -23.67 7.34
C ARG A 171 5.56 -22.58 6.28
N ASP A 172 4.54 -21.74 6.24
CA ASP A 172 4.53 -20.51 5.45
C ASP A 172 4.39 -19.33 6.41
N ILE A 173 5.47 -18.54 6.53
CA ILE A 173 5.50 -17.33 7.35
C ILE A 173 5.63 -16.18 6.37
N ALA A 174 4.56 -15.40 6.22
CA ALA A 174 4.57 -14.22 5.36
C ALA A 174 4.79 -12.96 6.19
N VAL A 175 5.70 -12.09 5.76
CA VAL A 175 5.87 -10.74 6.29
C VAL A 175 5.65 -9.79 5.13
N ASN A 176 4.57 -9.01 5.18
CA ASN A 176 4.28 -8.04 4.15
C ASN A 176 4.33 -6.61 4.69
N VAL A 177 4.83 -5.72 3.84
CA VAL A 177 4.74 -4.27 4.00
C VAL A 177 4.21 -3.74 2.67
N ASP A 178 3.09 -3.04 2.71
CA ASP A 178 2.50 -2.43 1.53
C ASP A 178 1.87 -1.08 1.86
N TYR A 179 1.46 -0.34 0.84
CA TYR A 179 0.79 0.93 1.03
C TYR A 179 -0.31 1.17 -0.01
N GLU A 180 -1.27 2.00 0.36
CA GLU A 180 -2.36 2.41 -0.52
C GLU A 180 -2.56 3.93 -0.44
N VAL A 181 -2.55 4.59 -1.59
CA VAL A 181 -2.98 6.01 -1.70
C VAL A 181 -4.50 6.02 -1.75
N LYS A 182 -5.13 6.50 -0.68
CA LYS A 182 -6.59 6.55 -0.52
C LYS A 182 -7.20 7.77 -1.18
N TYR A 183 -6.48 8.90 -1.17
CA TYR A 183 -6.92 10.15 -1.77
C TYR A 183 -5.72 11.02 -2.16
N GLN A 184 -5.79 11.66 -3.33
CA GLN A 184 -4.77 12.60 -3.80
C GLN A 184 -5.40 13.63 -4.72
N GLN A 185 -5.60 14.85 -4.22
CA GLN A 185 -6.16 15.94 -5.02
C GLN A 185 -5.65 17.30 -4.51
N GLY A 186 -5.13 18.12 -5.43
CA GLY A 186 -4.58 19.44 -5.10
C GLY A 186 -3.43 19.34 -4.10
N ASN A 187 -3.64 19.88 -2.90
CA ASN A 187 -2.63 19.90 -1.84
C ASN A 187 -2.86 18.82 -0.78
N ILE A 188 -3.86 17.95 -0.94
CA ILE A 188 -4.20 16.92 0.05
C ILE A 188 -3.76 15.55 -0.45
N LEU A 189 -3.08 14.81 0.44
CA LEU A 189 -2.70 13.41 0.26
C LEU A 189 -3.19 12.60 1.45
N SER A 190 -3.85 11.48 1.21
CA SER A 190 -4.16 10.47 2.22
C SER A 190 -3.60 9.12 1.79
N MET A 191 -2.79 8.51 2.64
CA MET A 191 -2.13 7.23 2.39
C MET A 191 -2.16 6.36 3.64
N VAL A 192 -2.31 5.06 3.43
CA VAL A 192 -2.22 4.04 4.50
C VAL A 192 -1.02 3.14 4.23
N LEU A 193 -0.09 3.06 5.18
CA LEU A 193 0.97 2.06 5.20
C LEU A 193 0.48 0.89 6.05
N THR A 194 0.54 -0.33 5.51
CA THR A 194 0.16 -1.56 6.21
C THR A 194 1.38 -2.44 6.39
N THR A 195 1.57 -2.92 7.61
CA THR A 195 2.48 -4.01 7.93
C THR A 195 1.65 -5.21 8.35
N ASP A 196 1.96 -6.41 7.86
CA ASP A 196 1.27 -7.63 8.27
C ASP A 196 2.20 -8.85 8.36
N GLU A 197 1.94 -9.70 9.35
CA GLU A 197 2.59 -10.99 9.55
C GLU A 197 1.49 -12.07 9.46
N ALA A 198 1.61 -12.99 8.51
CA ALA A 198 0.72 -14.13 8.37
C ALA A 198 1.42 -15.41 8.80
N TRP A 199 0.99 -15.93 9.95
CA TRP A 199 1.47 -17.16 10.57
C TRP A 199 0.36 -17.78 11.45
N VAL A 200 0.47 -17.76 12.79
CA VAL A 200 -0.52 -18.41 13.69
C VAL A 200 -1.80 -17.57 13.85
N ALA A 201 -1.65 -16.25 13.91
CA ALA A 201 -2.73 -15.30 13.77
C ALA A 201 -2.24 -14.17 12.86
N ALA A 202 -3.08 -13.72 11.94
CA ALA A 202 -2.79 -12.51 11.18
C ALA A 202 -2.77 -11.32 12.15
N TYR A 203 -1.60 -10.70 12.27
CA TYR A 203 -1.39 -9.46 12.99
C TYR A 203 -0.89 -8.44 11.97
N GLY A 204 -1.54 -7.28 11.92
CA GLY A 204 -1.09 -6.20 11.08
C GLY A 204 -1.37 -4.86 11.72
N VAL A 205 -0.52 -3.88 11.42
CA VAL A 205 -0.63 -2.51 11.91
C VAL A 205 -0.82 -1.60 10.70
N ARG A 206 -1.75 -0.65 10.82
CA ARG A 206 -1.97 0.38 9.82
C ARG A 206 -1.52 1.74 10.34
N TYR A 207 -0.73 2.44 9.54
CA TYR A 207 -0.29 3.80 9.78
C TYR A 207 -0.97 4.72 8.75
N TYR A 208 -1.50 5.84 9.22
CA TYR A 208 -2.36 6.72 8.45
C TYR A 208 -1.69 8.08 8.28
N TYR A 209 -1.47 8.48 7.04
CA TYR A 209 -0.83 9.75 6.68
C TYR A 209 -1.85 10.61 5.92
N ASN A 210 -2.44 11.59 6.59
CA ASN A 210 -3.33 12.58 5.99
C ASN A 210 -2.63 13.93 5.98
N LEU A 211 -2.22 14.43 4.82
CA LEU A 211 -1.31 15.56 4.70
C LEU A 211 -1.98 16.74 3.98
N ASP A 212 -1.80 17.94 4.53
CA ASP A 212 -2.02 19.22 3.83
C ASP A 212 -0.65 19.77 3.41
N LEU A 213 -0.27 19.49 2.16
CA LEU A 213 0.99 19.89 1.56
C LEU A 213 1.08 21.41 1.28
N SER A 214 0.02 22.18 1.51
CA SER A 214 0.08 23.64 1.40
C SER A 214 0.46 24.32 2.72
N ARG A 215 0.23 23.62 3.83
CA ARG A 215 0.50 24.09 5.19
C ARG A 215 1.54 23.25 5.92
N ASP A 216 2.16 22.30 5.21
CA ASP A 216 3.23 21.42 5.69
C ASP A 216 2.89 20.75 7.03
N ARG A 217 1.68 20.19 7.12
CA ARG A 217 1.19 19.54 8.35
C ARG A 217 0.29 18.34 8.05
N GLN A 218 0.06 17.52 9.08
CA GLN A 218 -0.99 16.50 9.03
C GLN A 218 -2.37 17.12 9.25
N LEU A 219 -3.38 16.55 8.58
CA LEU A 219 -4.79 16.84 8.75
C LEU A 219 -5.35 16.04 9.93
N THR A 220 -6.25 16.66 10.67
CA THR A 220 -7.02 16.08 11.77
C THR A 220 -8.45 15.83 11.34
N LEU A 221 -9.22 15.04 12.11
CA LEU A 221 -10.66 14.92 11.91
C LEU A 221 -11.37 16.29 12.01
N GLN A 222 -10.91 17.14 12.93
CA GLN A 222 -11.42 18.50 13.10
C GLN A 222 -11.26 19.36 11.84
N ASP A 223 -10.18 19.18 11.09
CA ASP A 223 -9.98 19.90 9.81
C ASP A 223 -11.00 19.55 8.74
N LEU A 224 -11.59 18.35 8.82
CA LEU A 224 -12.53 17.81 7.82
C LEU A 224 -13.99 17.95 8.25
N LEU A 225 -14.26 17.90 9.56
CA LEU A 225 -15.61 17.88 10.13
C LEU A 225 -15.96 19.16 10.91
N GLY A 226 -14.99 20.05 11.15
CA GLY A 226 -15.18 21.29 11.91
C GLY A 226 -15.11 21.11 13.43
N GLU A 227 -15.45 22.16 14.18
CA GLU A 227 -15.30 22.19 15.65
C GLU A 227 -16.09 21.09 16.37
N ASN A 228 -17.22 20.65 15.81
CA ASN A 228 -18.07 19.60 16.37
C ASN A 228 -17.70 18.18 15.89
N TYR A 229 -16.47 17.96 15.43
CA TYR A 229 -16.05 16.69 14.84
C TYR A 229 -16.33 15.47 15.74
N VAL A 230 -16.16 15.62 17.06
CA VAL A 230 -16.39 14.54 18.03
C VAL A 230 -17.85 14.09 17.99
N GLU A 231 -18.79 15.04 18.07
CA GLU A 231 -20.23 14.75 18.03
C GLU A 231 -20.63 14.12 16.70
N ILE A 232 -20.22 14.74 15.59
CA ILE A 232 -20.53 14.26 14.23
C ILE A 232 -20.02 12.84 13.99
N ALA A 233 -18.76 12.57 14.37
CA ALA A 233 -18.15 11.26 14.18
C ALA A 233 -18.80 10.21 15.09
N ASN A 234 -18.99 10.52 16.39
CA ASN A 234 -19.58 9.58 17.34
C ASN A 234 -21.01 9.19 16.93
N GLU A 235 -21.86 10.16 16.57
CA GLU A 235 -23.22 9.90 16.11
C GLU A 235 -23.23 9.03 14.84
N SER A 236 -22.34 9.31 13.89
CA SER A 236 -22.24 8.53 12.65
C SER A 236 -21.76 7.09 12.91
N ILE A 237 -20.72 6.92 13.73
CA ILE A 237 -20.14 5.60 14.03
C ILE A 237 -21.15 4.74 14.79
N LEU A 238 -21.78 5.27 15.84
CA LEU A 238 -22.78 4.54 16.62
C LEU A 238 -23.97 4.13 15.77
N ARG A 239 -24.52 5.06 14.97
CA ARG A 239 -25.61 4.75 14.03
C ARG A 239 -25.22 3.62 13.08
N GLN A 240 -24.03 3.67 12.47
CA GLN A 240 -23.57 2.63 11.56
C GLN A 240 -23.34 1.28 12.27
N MET A 241 -22.82 1.28 13.50
CA MET A 241 -22.67 0.04 14.28
C MET A 241 -24.03 -0.61 14.55
N GLU A 242 -25.03 0.17 14.97
CA GLU A 242 -26.39 -0.30 15.20
C GLU A 242 -27.06 -0.81 13.92
N GLU A 243 -26.93 -0.08 12.81
CA GLU A 243 -27.49 -0.48 11.51
C GLU A 243 -26.87 -1.79 11.01
N ARG A 244 -25.54 -1.95 11.13
CA ARG A 244 -24.83 -3.17 10.72
C ARG A 244 -25.19 -4.36 11.61
N ASP A 245 -25.26 -4.19 12.94
CA ASP A 245 -25.70 -5.24 13.88
C ASP A 245 -27.14 -5.69 13.61
N ALA A 246 -28.05 -4.75 13.32
CA ALA A 246 -29.44 -5.07 13.01
C ALA A 246 -29.61 -5.78 11.66
N ALA A 247 -28.72 -5.54 10.70
CA ALA A 247 -28.79 -6.09 9.34
C ALA A 247 -28.18 -7.49 9.19
N ASP A 248 -27.20 -7.86 10.02
CA ASP A 248 -26.49 -9.14 9.93
C ASP A 248 -26.26 -9.76 11.33
N GLU A 249 -26.73 -10.99 11.52
CA GLU A 249 -26.57 -11.72 12.77
C GLU A 249 -25.11 -12.04 13.12
N ASN A 250 -24.20 -12.03 12.14
CA ASN A 250 -22.78 -12.30 12.32
C ASN A 250 -21.95 -11.04 12.64
N VAL A 251 -22.54 -9.86 12.54
CA VAL A 251 -21.89 -8.60 12.93
C VAL A 251 -22.06 -8.42 14.43
N ILE A 252 -20.95 -8.17 15.12
CA ILE A 252 -20.91 -7.93 16.57
C ILE A 252 -20.00 -6.73 16.83
N TYR A 253 -20.52 -5.76 17.57
CA TYR A 253 -19.76 -4.65 18.14
C TYR A 253 -19.92 -4.68 19.65
N TRP A 254 -18.83 -4.45 20.38
CA TRP A 254 -18.83 -4.43 21.85
C TRP A 254 -19.80 -3.38 22.39
N GLY A 255 -20.67 -3.75 23.33
CA GLY A 255 -21.61 -2.83 23.96
C GLY A 255 -22.78 -2.35 23.08
N ILE A 256 -22.93 -2.90 21.86
CA ILE A 256 -24.00 -2.50 20.93
C ILE A 256 -24.94 -3.69 20.69
N GLY A 257 -26.25 -3.41 20.64
CA GLY A 257 -27.28 -4.36 20.21
C GLY A 257 -27.20 -5.70 20.93
N LYS A 258 -26.93 -6.78 20.17
CA LYS A 258 -26.87 -8.15 20.71
C LYS A 258 -25.76 -8.36 21.76
N ALA A 259 -24.72 -7.53 21.75
CA ALA A 259 -23.60 -7.59 22.71
C ALA A 259 -23.67 -6.46 23.78
N ALA A 260 -24.81 -5.78 23.90
CA ALA A 260 -25.00 -4.73 24.90
C ALA A 260 -25.09 -5.26 26.35
N GLU A 261 -25.47 -6.52 26.54
CA GLU A 261 -25.55 -7.15 27.87
C GLU A 261 -24.22 -7.78 28.33
N ASP A 262 -23.18 -7.73 27.50
CA ASP A 262 -21.85 -8.26 27.83
C ASP A 262 -21.02 -7.19 28.55
N ASP A 263 -21.19 -7.08 29.87
CA ASP A 263 -20.49 -6.13 30.75
C ASP A 263 -18.95 -6.39 30.85
N MET A 264 -18.42 -7.40 30.14
CA MET A 264 -17.01 -7.80 30.23
C MET A 264 -16.07 -6.96 29.35
N VAL A 265 -16.58 -6.27 28.32
CA VAL A 265 -15.76 -5.51 27.36
C VAL A 265 -16.37 -4.14 27.09
N GLU A 266 -15.63 -3.07 27.37
CA GLU A 266 -16.03 -1.71 27.01
C GLU A 266 -16.05 -1.54 25.48
N GLY A 267 -17.19 -1.08 24.96
CA GLY A 267 -17.36 -0.78 23.55
C GLY A 267 -16.79 0.57 23.13
N PHE A 268 -17.10 0.97 21.89
CA PHE A 268 -16.75 2.30 21.39
C PHE A 268 -17.30 3.40 22.31
N GLN A 269 -16.44 4.32 22.74
CA GLN A 269 -16.80 5.41 23.64
C GLN A 269 -16.89 6.76 22.92
N SER A 270 -15.80 7.18 22.29
CA SER A 270 -15.70 8.45 21.57
C SER A 270 -14.46 8.46 20.68
N VAL A 271 -14.50 9.25 19.62
CA VAL A 271 -13.28 9.70 18.94
C VAL A 271 -12.56 10.80 19.74
N ASP A 272 -11.31 11.02 19.43
CA ASP A 272 -10.38 11.99 20.02
C ASP A 272 -9.35 12.48 18.98
N GLU A 273 -8.37 13.29 19.42
CA GLU A 273 -7.31 13.80 18.53
C GLU A 273 -6.36 12.73 17.98
N ASN A 274 -6.35 11.52 18.55
CA ASN A 274 -5.49 10.40 18.16
C ASN A 274 -6.24 9.38 17.29
N THR A 275 -7.53 9.61 17.03
CA THR A 275 -8.37 8.70 16.26
C THR A 275 -7.83 8.55 14.84
N LYS A 276 -7.62 7.29 14.45
CA LYS A 276 -7.05 6.94 13.15
C LYS A 276 -8.10 7.07 12.06
N PHE A 277 -7.72 7.66 10.92
CA PHE A 277 -8.61 7.78 9.78
C PHE A 277 -7.82 7.91 8.47
N TYR A 278 -8.47 7.65 7.34
CA TYR A 278 -7.98 8.10 6.02
C TYR A 278 -9.06 8.95 5.34
N ILE A 279 -8.70 9.60 4.22
CA ILE A 279 -9.65 10.33 3.38
C ILE A 279 -9.95 9.43 2.17
N ASN A 280 -11.22 9.12 1.93
CA ASN A 280 -11.61 8.31 0.78
C ASN A 280 -11.66 9.15 -0.52
N LYS A 281 -11.92 8.50 -1.65
CA LYS A 281 -12.02 9.14 -2.98
C LYS A 281 -13.05 10.28 -3.05
N ASP A 282 -14.09 10.24 -2.21
CA ASP A 282 -15.16 11.24 -2.16
C ASP A 282 -14.79 12.42 -1.25
N GLY A 283 -13.60 12.37 -0.65
CA GLY A 283 -13.06 13.40 0.23
C GLY A 283 -13.54 13.28 1.68
N ASN A 284 -14.28 12.23 2.03
CA ASN A 284 -14.82 12.01 3.37
C ASN A 284 -13.78 11.34 4.28
N PRO A 285 -13.72 11.70 5.57
CA PRO A 285 -12.93 10.94 6.53
C PRO A 285 -13.56 9.57 6.80
N VAL A 286 -12.73 8.53 6.81
CA VAL A 286 -13.09 7.17 7.18
C VAL A 286 -12.33 6.81 8.46
N VAL A 287 -13.06 6.77 9.58
CA VAL A 287 -12.51 6.41 10.89
C VAL A 287 -12.23 4.91 10.93
N CYS A 288 -11.06 4.54 11.43
CA CYS A 288 -10.54 3.18 11.41
C CYS A 288 -10.24 2.67 12.81
N PHE A 289 -10.75 1.49 13.13
CA PHE A 289 -10.45 0.79 14.38
C PHE A 289 -9.66 -0.48 14.09
N GLU A 290 -8.65 -0.73 14.92
CA GLU A 290 -7.82 -1.92 14.88
C GLU A 290 -8.65 -3.17 15.21
N LYS A 291 -8.13 -4.34 14.81
CA LYS A 291 -8.71 -5.62 15.20
C LYS A 291 -8.80 -5.70 16.74
N TYR A 292 -9.92 -6.20 17.25
CA TYR A 292 -10.27 -6.28 18.68
C TYR A 292 -10.70 -4.97 19.35
N GLU A 293 -10.48 -3.81 18.74
CA GLU A 293 -10.72 -2.50 19.39
C GLU A 293 -12.20 -2.25 19.70
N VAL A 294 -13.08 -2.49 18.73
CA VAL A 294 -14.54 -2.28 18.87
C VAL A 294 -15.38 -3.52 18.56
N ALA A 295 -14.74 -4.61 18.13
CA ALA A 295 -15.40 -5.83 17.65
C ALA A 295 -14.51 -7.07 17.83
N PRO A 296 -15.07 -8.31 17.80
CA PRO A 296 -14.29 -9.53 17.86
C PRO A 296 -13.27 -9.65 16.72
N GLY A 297 -12.18 -10.38 16.96
CA GLY A 297 -11.08 -10.48 15.98
C GLY A 297 -11.47 -11.00 14.58
N TYR A 298 -12.53 -11.82 14.46
CA TYR A 298 -12.97 -12.30 13.14
C TYR A 298 -13.56 -11.18 12.27
N MET A 299 -14.01 -10.07 12.87
CA MET A 299 -14.51 -8.91 12.16
C MET A 299 -13.38 -8.15 11.45
N GLY A 300 -12.12 -8.34 11.87
CA GLY A 300 -10.96 -7.64 11.30
C GLY A 300 -10.97 -6.14 11.64
N PHE A 301 -10.25 -5.34 10.83
CA PHE A 301 -10.27 -3.89 10.92
C PHE A 301 -11.66 -3.35 10.63
N GLN A 302 -12.12 -2.38 11.42
CA GLN A 302 -13.44 -1.75 11.23
C GLN A 302 -13.27 -0.35 10.67
N GLU A 303 -14.02 -0.03 9.62
CA GLU A 303 -13.99 1.27 8.95
C GLU A 303 -15.39 1.88 8.93
N PHE A 304 -15.47 3.18 9.23
CA PHE A 304 -16.71 3.95 9.28
C PHE A 304 -16.51 5.28 8.55
N GLU A 305 -17.14 5.40 7.39
CA GLU A 305 -17.17 6.67 6.65
C GLU A 305 -18.04 7.68 7.39
N ILE A 306 -17.53 8.90 7.56
CA ILE A 306 -18.27 9.97 8.23
C ILE A 306 -18.70 10.98 7.16
N ASP A 307 -20.00 11.06 6.94
CA ASP A 307 -20.58 12.07 6.08
C ASP A 307 -20.26 13.46 6.62
N LYS A 308 -19.74 14.33 5.76
CA LYS A 308 -19.55 15.73 6.12
C LYS A 308 -20.92 16.41 6.27
N PRO A 309 -21.10 17.30 7.26
CA PRO A 309 -22.25 18.18 7.28
C PRO A 309 -22.36 18.92 5.94
N ALA A 310 -23.57 19.08 5.41
CA ALA A 310 -23.77 19.94 4.25
C ALA A 310 -23.30 21.37 4.59
N GLU A 311 -22.43 21.94 3.73
CA GLU A 311 -21.99 23.34 3.81
C GLU A 311 -23.16 24.34 3.66
#